data_AF-A0A523CHY9-F1
#
_entry.id   AF-A0A523CHY9-F1
#
_cell.length_a   1.000
_cell.length_b   1.000
_cell.length_c   1.000
_cell.angle_alpha   90.00
_cell.angle_beta   90.00
_cell.angle_gamma   90.00
#
_symmetry.space_group_name_H-M   'P 1'
#
loop_
_entity.id
_entity.type
_entity.pdbx_description
1 polymer ?
#
loop_
_entity_poly.entity_id
_entity_poly.type
_entity_poly.pdbx_seq_one_letter_code
_entity_poly.pdbx_strand_id
1 'polypeptide(L)'
;MLNLDHNQDHRADTNKMLRYSLPSPRIPLNEIPDFFCWTKMGVEAGQSLQAIVRRKELERQLGGGSFVWGIGNSLGSSLHEFGKANGEIPLLFSPIQSKPRAVDTNPGKLILWLDYFDNLGKIRPLPKHTLVTSRGLDGAPESKKRHYALFCHSETSLLEELNLVVDFHQLQNANSLKPLGFSQITAFVRHVSNISRETEARRIYDVPFRANLINPFCVRLTNGVEIPADFAFQLEEITNNASLSEWEHFVEQVRRWVLQKAHRTVQ
;
A
#
# COMPACT_ATOMS: atom_id res chain seq x y z
N MET A 1 3.83 33.63 -41.46
CA MET A 1 3.81 32.21 -41.06
C MET A 1 4.50 32.06 -39.71
N LEU A 2 3.79 32.31 -38.62
CA LEU A 2 4.18 31.91 -37.26
C LEU A 2 2.88 31.76 -36.47
N ASN A 3 2.43 30.51 -36.28
CA ASN A 3 1.29 30.21 -35.41
C ASN A 3 1.81 30.07 -33.98
N LEU A 4 1.29 30.95 -33.12
CA LEU A 4 1.25 30.81 -31.67
C LEU A 4 0.08 29.90 -31.28
N ASP A 5 0.20 29.35 -30.08
CA ASP A 5 -0.85 28.79 -29.22
C ASP A 5 -1.36 27.35 -29.45
N HIS A 6 -0.79 26.44 -28.66
CA HIS A 6 -1.55 25.34 -28.05
C HIS A 6 -0.96 24.99 -26.68
N ASN A 7 -1.45 25.63 -25.62
CA ASN A 7 -1.24 25.18 -24.26
C ASN A 7 -2.44 25.51 -23.37
N GLN A 8 -3.57 24.84 -23.61
CA GLN A 8 -4.72 24.78 -22.71
C GLN A 8 -5.39 23.42 -22.88
N ASP A 9 -5.20 22.47 -21.96
CA ASP A 9 -6.28 21.58 -21.44
C ASP A 9 -5.82 20.54 -20.39
N HIS A 10 -5.32 21.01 -19.23
CA HIS A 10 -5.09 20.14 -18.06
C HIS A 10 -5.74 20.66 -16.76
N ARG A 11 -6.61 21.68 -16.84
CA ARG A 11 -7.26 22.29 -15.65
C ARG A 11 -8.74 21.94 -15.48
N ALA A 12 -9.36 21.22 -16.42
CA ALA A 12 -10.82 21.02 -16.42
C ALA A 12 -11.33 19.88 -15.52
N ASP A 13 -10.51 18.89 -15.14
CA ASP A 13 -11.02 17.66 -14.50
C ASP A 13 -10.88 17.55 -12.97
N THR A 14 -10.03 18.35 -12.32
CA THR A 14 -9.93 18.38 -10.84
C THR A 14 -11.22 18.89 -10.19
N ASN A 15 -12.00 19.70 -10.90
CA ASN A 15 -13.27 20.26 -10.42
C ASN A 15 -14.42 19.23 -10.32
N LYS A 16 -14.32 18.05 -10.95
CA LYS A 16 -15.35 17.00 -10.87
C LYS A 16 -15.23 16.15 -9.59
N MET A 17 -14.02 15.97 -9.07
CA MET A 17 -13.78 15.23 -7.80
C MET A 17 -14.25 16.02 -6.58
N LEU A 18 -14.06 17.34 -6.58
CA LEU A 18 -14.43 18.24 -5.48
C LEU A 18 -15.95 18.40 -5.28
N ARG A 19 -16.78 18.01 -6.26
CA ARG A 19 -18.25 18.08 -6.15
C ARG A 19 -18.87 16.94 -5.34
N TYR A 20 -18.09 15.91 -5.00
CA TYR A 20 -18.55 14.77 -4.19
C TYR A 20 -17.99 14.80 -2.75
N SER A 21 -17.40 15.92 -2.34
CA SER A 21 -16.81 16.13 -1.01
C SER A 21 -17.88 16.55 0.00
N LEU A 22 -18.77 15.63 0.36
CA LEU A 22 -19.42 15.68 1.66
C LEU A 22 -18.62 14.74 2.59
N PRO A 23 -18.48 15.06 3.89
CA PRO A 23 -17.91 14.10 4.83
C PRO A 23 -18.76 12.83 4.76
N SER A 24 -18.20 11.74 4.22
CA SER A 24 -18.95 10.50 4.11
C SER A 24 -19.32 10.06 5.53
N PRO A 25 -20.59 9.75 5.81
CA PRO A 25 -20.95 9.04 7.04
C PRO A 25 -20.09 7.77 7.13
N ARG A 26 -19.75 7.34 8.35
CA ARG A 26 -18.99 6.09 8.56
C ARG A 26 -19.68 4.97 7.79
N ILE A 27 -19.06 4.52 6.70
CA ILE A 27 -19.63 3.50 5.81
C ILE A 27 -19.68 2.19 6.58
N PRO A 28 -20.84 1.49 6.63
CA PRO A 28 -20.95 0.19 7.28
C PRO A 28 -19.85 -0.78 6.85
N LEU A 29 -19.45 -1.70 7.76
CA LEU A 29 -18.38 -2.67 7.49
C LEU A 29 -18.63 -3.55 6.26
N ASN A 30 -19.90 -3.83 5.99
CA ASN A 30 -20.40 -4.70 4.93
C ASN A 30 -20.72 -3.98 3.60
N GLU A 31 -20.42 -2.70 3.46
CA GLU A 31 -20.72 -1.94 2.23
C GLU A 31 -19.44 -1.51 1.51
N ILE A 32 -19.49 -1.52 0.16
CA ILE A 32 -18.41 -1.02 -0.68
C ILE A 32 -18.50 0.51 -0.75
N PRO A 33 -17.44 1.24 -0.40
CA PRO A 33 -17.41 2.69 -0.56
C PRO A 33 -17.47 3.14 -2.02
N ASP A 34 -18.08 4.29 -2.27
CA ASP A 34 -18.08 4.91 -3.60
C ASP A 34 -16.67 5.22 -4.10
N PHE A 35 -15.78 5.67 -3.21
CA PHE A 35 -14.38 5.93 -3.48
C PHE A 35 -13.51 5.27 -2.40
N PHE A 36 -12.52 4.50 -2.85
CA PHE A 36 -11.61 3.80 -1.94
C PHE A 36 -10.28 3.50 -2.63
N CYS A 37 -9.25 3.28 -1.83
CA CYS A 37 -8.03 2.63 -2.31
C CYS A 37 -8.27 1.12 -2.31
N TRP A 38 -8.00 0.47 -3.43
CA TRP A 38 -8.03 -0.99 -3.53
C TRP A 38 -6.62 -1.51 -3.73
N THR A 39 -6.27 -2.55 -2.99
CA THR A 39 -4.98 -3.21 -3.14
C THR A 39 -5.14 -4.72 -3.19
N LYS A 40 -4.50 -5.35 -4.16
CA LYS A 40 -4.33 -6.80 -4.18
C LYS A 40 -3.13 -7.18 -3.33
N MET A 41 -3.23 -8.26 -2.58
CA MET A 41 -2.18 -8.76 -1.69
C MET A 41 -1.87 -10.22 -2.00
N GLY A 42 -0.60 -10.60 -1.90
CA GLY A 42 -0.16 -11.96 -2.15
C GLY A 42 1.17 -12.21 -1.47
N VAL A 43 1.82 -13.30 -1.86
CA VAL A 43 3.21 -13.58 -1.46
C VAL A 43 4.09 -12.44 -1.93
N GLU A 44 4.93 -11.91 -1.04
CA GLU A 44 5.88 -10.87 -1.35
C GLU A 44 7.15 -11.06 -0.52
N ALA A 45 8.30 -10.88 -1.16
CA ALA A 45 9.60 -10.92 -0.48
C ALA A 45 9.85 -12.23 0.31
N GLY A 46 9.40 -13.36 -0.23
CA GLY A 46 9.53 -14.68 0.38
C GLY A 46 8.50 -14.99 1.47
N GLN A 47 7.71 -14.00 1.93
CA GLN A 47 6.72 -14.21 2.98
C GLN A 47 5.38 -14.65 2.42
N SER A 48 4.74 -15.62 3.09
CA SER A 48 3.36 -16.00 2.82
C SER A 48 2.40 -14.83 3.09
N LEU A 49 1.22 -14.84 2.45
CA LEU A 49 0.21 -13.82 2.71
C LEU A 49 -0.22 -13.80 4.20
N GLN A 50 -0.34 -14.98 4.82
CA GLN A 50 -0.69 -15.10 6.24
C GLN A 50 0.37 -14.47 7.14
N ALA A 51 1.66 -14.71 6.87
CA ALA A 51 2.75 -14.08 7.59
C ALA A 51 2.70 -12.56 7.41
N ILE A 52 2.52 -12.06 6.18
CA ILE A 52 2.40 -10.62 5.92
C ILE A 52 1.27 -10.00 6.75
N VAL A 53 0.06 -10.58 6.72
CA VAL A 53 -1.09 -10.05 7.47
C VAL A 53 -0.84 -10.12 8.99
N ARG A 54 -0.28 -11.23 9.50
CA ARG A 54 0.07 -11.38 10.91
C ARG A 54 1.07 -10.32 11.37
N ARG A 55 2.09 -10.04 10.55
CA ARG A 55 3.04 -8.96 10.79
C ARG A 55 2.36 -7.60 10.82
N LYS A 56 1.45 -7.32 9.88
CA LYS A 56 0.71 -6.05 9.88
C LYS A 56 -0.22 -5.91 11.07
N GLU A 57 -0.76 -7.02 11.60
CA GLU A 57 -1.50 -7.00 12.86
C GLU A 57 -0.60 -6.66 14.05
N LEU A 58 0.62 -7.19 14.12
CA LEU A 58 1.59 -6.82 15.16
C LEU A 58 2.00 -5.34 15.06
N GLU A 59 2.27 -4.85 13.85
CA GLU A 59 2.52 -3.42 13.60
C GLU A 59 1.31 -2.57 14.05
N ARG A 60 0.08 -2.97 13.68
CA ARG A 60 -1.16 -2.29 14.05
C ARG A 60 -1.30 -2.19 15.57
N GLN A 61 -1.09 -3.28 16.29
CA GLN A 61 -1.22 -3.32 17.75
C GLN A 61 -0.21 -2.39 18.44
N LEU A 62 1.08 -2.44 18.06
CA LEU A 62 2.10 -1.53 18.59
C LEU A 62 1.86 -0.08 18.20
N GLY A 63 1.28 0.14 17.02
CA GLY A 63 1.00 1.46 16.46
C GLY A 63 -0.31 2.08 16.92
N GLY A 64 -1.03 1.49 17.87
CA GLY A 64 -2.34 1.98 18.32
C GLY A 64 -3.38 2.03 17.19
N GLY A 65 -3.37 1.03 16.31
CA GLY A 65 -4.21 0.96 15.11
C GLY A 65 -3.46 1.24 13.81
N SER A 66 -2.25 1.83 13.87
CA SER A 66 -1.51 2.25 12.67
C SER A 66 -0.48 1.22 12.18
N PHE A 67 -0.43 0.98 10.87
CA PHE A 67 0.56 0.13 10.21
C PHE A 67 0.92 0.68 8.82
N VAL A 68 1.99 0.17 8.20
CA VAL A 68 2.45 0.67 6.90
C VAL A 68 2.52 -0.46 5.87
N TRP A 69 1.89 -0.28 4.71
CA TRP A 69 1.84 -1.27 3.64
C TRP A 69 2.68 -0.85 2.43
N GLY A 70 3.68 -1.64 2.05
CA GLY A 70 4.53 -1.35 0.88
C GLY A 70 3.80 -1.59 -0.45
N ILE A 71 4.01 -0.73 -1.43
CA ILE A 71 3.45 -0.87 -2.80
C ILE A 71 4.48 -0.51 -3.88
N GLY A 72 4.28 -1.03 -5.09
CA GLY A 72 5.19 -0.85 -6.22
C GLY A 72 4.94 0.39 -7.09
N ASN A 73 3.86 1.14 -6.86
CA ASN A 73 3.48 2.28 -7.69
C ASN A 73 2.99 3.48 -6.89
N SER A 74 3.06 4.67 -7.50
CA SER A 74 2.40 5.86 -6.96
C SER A 74 0.90 5.78 -7.21
N LEU A 75 0.11 6.40 -6.32
CA LEU A 75 -1.34 6.61 -6.49
C LEU A 75 -1.69 8.02 -6.98
N GLY A 76 -0.70 8.87 -7.23
CA GLY A 76 -0.88 10.21 -7.80
C GLY A 76 -1.51 11.23 -6.85
N SER A 77 -1.60 12.49 -7.30
CA SER A 77 -2.06 13.63 -6.49
C SER A 77 -3.54 13.56 -6.11
N SER A 78 -4.38 12.96 -6.96
CA SER A 78 -5.83 12.89 -6.73
C SER A 78 -6.21 12.13 -5.45
N LEU A 79 -5.45 11.10 -5.07
CA LEU A 79 -5.62 10.44 -3.77
C LEU A 79 -5.39 11.42 -2.61
N HIS A 80 -4.31 12.22 -2.70
CA HIS A 80 -3.97 13.19 -1.65
C HIS A 80 -4.99 14.33 -1.58
N GLU A 81 -5.49 14.81 -2.72
CA GLU A 81 -6.56 15.82 -2.77
C GLU A 81 -7.83 15.29 -2.12
N PHE A 82 -8.24 14.06 -2.45
CA PHE A 82 -9.38 13.42 -1.82
C PHE A 82 -9.18 13.23 -0.31
N GLY A 83 -8.01 12.72 0.11
CA GLY A 83 -7.69 12.53 1.53
C GLY A 83 -7.66 13.84 2.31
N LYS A 84 -7.16 14.94 1.72
CA LYS A 84 -7.20 16.27 2.36
C LYS A 84 -8.63 16.78 2.56
N ALA A 85 -9.53 16.51 1.62
CA ALA A 85 -10.92 16.94 1.69
C ALA A 85 -11.75 16.09 2.67
N ASN A 86 -11.45 14.80 2.80
CA ASN A 86 -12.29 13.83 3.53
C ASN A 86 -11.66 13.30 4.83
N GLY A 87 -10.38 13.61 5.10
CA GLY A 87 -9.63 13.17 6.28
C GLY A 87 -9.04 11.77 6.13
N GLU A 88 -9.88 10.78 5.86
CA GLU A 88 -9.49 9.37 5.69
C GLU A 88 -10.00 8.82 4.36
N ILE A 89 -9.33 7.79 3.85
CA ILE A 89 -9.72 7.12 2.61
C ILE A 89 -9.89 5.63 2.90
N PRO A 90 -11.09 5.03 2.69
CA PRO A 90 -11.25 3.60 2.86
C PRO A 90 -10.24 2.81 2.01
N LEU A 91 -9.69 1.73 2.58
CA LEU A 91 -8.72 0.85 1.95
C LEU A 91 -9.22 -0.58 2.04
N LEU A 92 -9.43 -1.21 0.89
CA LEU A 92 -9.85 -2.61 0.78
C LEU A 92 -8.70 -3.47 0.28
N PHE A 93 -8.46 -4.59 0.95
CA PHE A 93 -7.44 -5.57 0.61
C PHE A 93 -8.07 -6.81 0.02
N SER A 94 -7.56 -7.30 -1.10
CA SER A 94 -8.06 -8.55 -1.72
C SER A 94 -6.92 -9.50 -2.08
N PRO A 95 -7.01 -10.81 -1.82
CA PRO A 95 -5.99 -11.75 -2.25
C PRO A 95 -5.81 -11.76 -3.78
N ILE A 96 -4.57 -11.86 -4.24
CA ILE A 96 -4.26 -12.14 -5.65
C ILE A 96 -4.72 -13.56 -5.97
N GLN A 97 -5.57 -13.70 -6.97
CA GLN A 97 -6.11 -15.00 -7.41
C GLN A 97 -5.11 -15.84 -8.23
N SER A 98 -4.12 -15.20 -8.84
CA SER A 98 -3.08 -15.91 -9.61
C SER A 98 -2.00 -16.50 -8.72
N LYS A 99 -1.35 -17.57 -9.18
CA LYS A 99 -0.18 -18.14 -8.50
C LYS A 99 0.93 -17.07 -8.32
N PRO A 100 1.63 -17.05 -7.17
CA PRO A 100 2.81 -16.21 -6.97
C PRO A 100 3.87 -16.45 -8.05
N ARG A 101 4.63 -15.41 -8.42
CA ARG A 101 5.79 -15.59 -9.30
C ARG A 101 6.97 -16.13 -8.50
N ALA A 102 7.88 -16.86 -9.14
CA ALA A 102 9.08 -17.40 -8.48
C ALA A 102 9.93 -16.32 -7.78
N VAL A 103 9.97 -15.12 -8.37
CA VAL A 103 10.66 -13.94 -7.81
C VAL A 103 9.98 -13.36 -6.57
N ASP A 104 8.70 -13.67 -6.34
CA ASP A 104 7.97 -13.25 -5.15
C ASP A 104 8.21 -14.22 -3.99
N THR A 105 8.42 -15.51 -4.28
CA THR A 105 8.68 -16.58 -3.31
C THR A 105 10.16 -16.71 -2.91
N ASN A 106 11.10 -16.39 -3.81
CA ASN A 106 12.53 -16.48 -3.53
C ASN A 106 13.26 -15.24 -4.08
N PRO A 107 13.17 -14.09 -3.40
CA PRO A 107 13.82 -12.87 -3.86
C PRO A 107 15.33 -12.99 -3.73
N GLY A 108 16.08 -12.67 -4.79
CA GLY A 108 17.55 -12.67 -4.74
C GLY A 108 18.11 -11.67 -3.72
N LYS A 109 17.39 -10.59 -3.46
CA LYS A 109 17.74 -9.54 -2.50
C LYS A 109 16.49 -8.99 -1.81
N LEU A 110 16.64 -8.60 -0.55
CA LEU A 110 15.59 -7.96 0.23
C LEU A 110 16.05 -6.57 0.66
N ILE A 111 15.21 -5.57 0.43
CA ILE A 111 15.46 -4.17 0.81
C ILE A 111 14.53 -3.82 1.97
N LEU A 112 15.10 -3.30 3.05
CA LEU A 112 14.37 -2.67 4.15
C LEU A 112 14.42 -1.15 3.98
N TRP A 113 13.25 -0.52 3.97
CA TRP A 113 13.11 0.93 3.88
C TRP A 113 13.04 1.55 5.27
N LEU A 114 13.75 2.66 5.46
CA LEU A 114 13.81 3.36 6.75
C LEU A 114 13.06 4.68 6.76
N ASP A 115 13.01 5.35 5.60
CA ASP A 115 12.53 6.71 5.47
C ASP A 115 11.53 6.86 4.32
N TYR A 116 10.83 7.97 4.31
CA TYR A 116 9.95 8.39 3.23
C TYR A 116 10.04 9.90 2.99
N PHE A 117 9.59 10.33 1.81
CA PHE A 117 9.38 11.74 1.51
C PHE A 117 7.97 12.14 1.92
N ASP A 118 7.85 13.12 2.81
CA ASP A 118 6.56 13.70 3.19
C ASP A 118 5.97 14.59 2.08
N ASN A 119 4.77 15.13 2.32
CA ASN A 119 4.04 15.97 1.35
C ASN A 119 4.77 17.29 1.01
N LEU A 120 5.81 17.66 1.76
CA LEU A 120 6.66 18.82 1.52
C LEU A 120 8.00 18.43 0.87
N GLY A 121 8.19 17.15 0.54
CA GLY A 121 9.43 16.61 0.00
C GLY A 121 10.55 16.47 1.04
N LYS A 122 10.24 16.58 2.34
CA LYS A 122 11.22 16.38 3.40
C LYS A 122 11.31 14.90 3.76
N ILE A 123 12.54 14.43 4.02
CA ILE A 123 12.79 13.07 4.48
C ILE A 123 12.32 12.94 5.93
N ARG A 124 11.52 11.90 6.18
CA ARG A 124 10.99 11.54 7.50
C ARG A 124 11.21 10.05 7.77
N PRO A 125 11.53 9.66 9.01
CA PRO A 125 11.63 8.25 9.36
C PRO A 125 10.26 7.58 9.34
N LEU A 126 10.22 6.34 8.86
CA LEU A 126 9.05 5.47 9.01
C LEU A 126 8.78 5.20 10.50
N PRO A 127 7.51 5.02 10.91
CA PRO A 127 7.15 4.75 12.31
C PRO A 127 7.94 3.59 12.90
N LYS A 128 8.44 3.75 14.13
CA LYS A 128 9.43 2.85 14.74
C LYS A 128 8.96 1.40 14.83
N HIS A 129 7.66 1.19 14.98
CA HIS A 129 7.02 -0.12 15.11
C HIS A 129 6.78 -0.85 13.77
N THR A 130 7.13 -0.24 12.64
CA THR A 130 6.85 -0.79 11.30
C THR A 130 8.11 -1.31 10.62
N LEU A 131 7.96 -2.35 9.80
CA LEU A 131 8.98 -2.78 8.84
C LEU A 131 8.40 -2.75 7.43
N VAL A 132 9.02 -2.00 6.53
CA VAL A 132 8.60 -1.93 5.14
C VAL A 132 9.69 -2.55 4.29
N THR A 133 9.40 -3.71 3.72
CA THR A 133 10.34 -4.47 2.91
C THR A 133 9.88 -4.54 1.47
N SER A 134 10.82 -4.57 0.54
CA SER A 134 10.53 -4.85 -0.87
C SER A 134 11.62 -5.72 -1.47
N ARG A 135 11.30 -6.38 -2.59
CA ARG A 135 12.29 -7.13 -3.36
C ARG A 135 13.34 -6.18 -3.95
N GLY A 136 14.60 -6.56 -3.87
CA GLY A 136 15.67 -5.92 -4.62
C GLY A 136 15.57 -6.31 -6.10
N LEU A 137 15.82 -5.35 -6.99
CA LEU A 137 15.94 -5.61 -8.43
C LEU A 137 17.41 -5.81 -8.78
N ASP A 138 17.77 -6.99 -9.26
CA ASP A 138 19.11 -7.26 -9.77
C ASP A 138 19.34 -6.48 -11.07
N GLY A 139 20.44 -5.72 -11.14
CA GLY A 139 20.87 -5.00 -12.36
C GLY A 139 20.09 -3.74 -12.73
N ALA A 140 19.07 -3.33 -11.96
CA ALA A 140 18.33 -2.10 -12.24
C ALA A 140 19.06 -0.85 -11.68
N PRO A 141 19.19 0.24 -12.46
CA PRO A 141 19.73 1.51 -11.98
C PRO A 141 18.96 2.00 -10.74
N GLU A 142 19.65 2.48 -9.71
CA GLU A 142 19.02 3.04 -8.49
C GLU A 142 17.96 4.11 -8.79
N SER A 143 18.15 4.88 -9.86
CA SER A 143 17.21 5.91 -10.34
C SER A 143 15.84 5.37 -10.79
N LYS A 144 15.67 4.06 -10.97
CA LYS A 144 14.39 3.39 -11.28
C LYS A 144 13.74 2.68 -10.08
N LYS A 145 14.38 2.65 -8.90
CA LYS A 145 13.88 1.96 -7.70
C LYS A 145 12.89 2.81 -6.89
N ARG A 146 11.76 3.18 -7.50
CA ARG A 146 10.71 3.93 -6.79
C ARG A 146 9.77 2.95 -6.12
N HIS A 147 9.90 2.81 -4.81
CA HIS A 147 8.92 2.13 -3.97
C HIS A 147 8.09 3.15 -3.20
N TYR A 148 6.88 2.76 -2.86
CA TYR A 148 5.93 3.58 -2.15
C TYR A 148 5.36 2.80 -0.98
N ALA A 149 4.70 3.51 -0.08
CA ALA A 149 3.97 2.88 1.01
C ALA A 149 2.68 3.62 1.32
N LEU A 150 1.72 2.86 1.82
CA LEU A 150 0.44 3.32 2.34
C LEU A 150 0.53 3.41 3.87
N PHE A 151 0.12 4.54 4.41
CA PHE A 151 -0.07 4.72 5.85
C PHE A 151 -1.51 4.34 6.20
N CYS A 152 -1.66 3.25 6.93
CA CYS A 152 -2.93 2.60 7.18
C CYS A 152 -3.28 2.68 8.65
N HIS A 153 -4.59 2.73 8.94
CA HIS A 153 -5.14 2.64 10.28
C HIS A 153 -6.33 1.69 10.32
N SER A 154 -6.42 0.87 11.36
CA SER A 154 -7.57 0.01 11.62
C SER A 154 -7.82 -0.11 13.12
N GLU A 155 -9.05 0.21 13.52
CA GLU A 155 -9.54 0.03 14.89
C GLU A 155 -9.73 -1.46 15.24
N THR A 156 -10.09 -2.28 14.25
CA THR A 156 -10.32 -3.72 14.40
C THR A 156 -9.10 -4.53 13.99
N SER A 157 -9.06 -5.79 14.44
CA SER A 157 -8.03 -6.74 14.05
C SER A 157 -8.04 -6.99 12.54
N LEU A 158 -6.86 -7.12 11.93
CA LEU A 158 -6.73 -7.53 10.52
C LEU A 158 -6.98 -9.03 10.31
N LEU A 159 -7.11 -9.79 11.41
CA LEU A 159 -7.35 -11.24 11.42
C LEU A 159 -8.83 -11.59 11.62
N GLU A 160 -9.68 -10.59 11.89
CA GLU A 160 -11.12 -10.77 11.94
C GLU A 160 -11.67 -10.91 10.52
N GLU A 161 -12.53 -11.91 10.31
CA GLU A 161 -13.13 -12.14 9.00
C GLU A 161 -14.12 -11.04 8.64
N LEU A 162 -13.97 -10.51 7.42
CA LEU A 162 -14.92 -9.60 6.81
C LEU A 162 -15.64 -10.29 5.64
N ASN A 163 -16.96 -10.41 5.76
CA ASN A 163 -17.83 -10.97 4.71
C ASN A 163 -18.17 -9.90 3.65
N LEU A 164 -17.15 -9.44 2.94
CA LEU A 164 -17.28 -8.41 1.91
C LEU A 164 -16.64 -8.90 0.60
N VAL A 165 -17.32 -8.64 -0.51
CA VAL A 165 -16.84 -9.00 -1.85
C VAL A 165 -16.93 -7.81 -2.78
N VAL A 166 -15.97 -7.73 -3.71
CA VAL A 166 -15.90 -6.69 -4.74
C VAL A 166 -15.97 -7.35 -6.11
N ASP A 167 -16.89 -6.89 -6.95
CA ASP A 167 -16.84 -7.20 -8.38
C ASP A 167 -15.85 -6.26 -9.08
N PHE A 168 -14.78 -6.83 -9.62
CA PHE A 168 -13.73 -6.08 -10.32
C PHE A 168 -14.27 -5.22 -11.47
N HIS A 169 -15.33 -5.65 -12.14
CA HIS A 169 -15.90 -4.93 -13.28
C HIS A 169 -16.65 -3.66 -12.89
N GLN A 170 -17.03 -3.55 -11.61
CA GLN A 170 -17.63 -2.36 -11.03
C GLN A 170 -16.57 -1.33 -10.59
N LEU A 171 -15.28 -1.58 -10.83
CA LEU A 171 -14.19 -0.68 -10.46
C LEU A 171 -13.68 0.14 -11.64
N GLN A 172 -13.58 1.44 -11.43
CA GLN A 172 -12.93 2.37 -12.34
C GLN A 172 -11.79 3.10 -11.62
N ASN A 173 -10.74 3.46 -12.36
CA ASN A 173 -9.72 4.37 -11.85
C ASN A 173 -10.39 5.71 -11.51
N ALA A 174 -10.25 6.19 -10.27
CA ALA A 174 -10.91 7.42 -9.84
C ALA A 174 -10.48 8.65 -10.65
N ASN A 175 -9.23 8.65 -11.15
CA ASN A 175 -8.65 9.78 -11.88
C ASN A 175 -9.09 9.83 -13.35
N SER A 176 -9.11 8.67 -14.03
CA SER A 176 -9.38 8.60 -15.47
C SER A 176 -10.81 8.18 -15.81
N LEU A 177 -11.56 7.70 -14.82
CA LEU A 177 -12.88 7.08 -14.96
C LEU A 177 -12.90 5.88 -15.92
N LYS A 178 -11.72 5.41 -16.32
CA LYS A 178 -11.56 4.22 -17.16
C LYS A 178 -11.65 2.96 -16.31
N PRO A 179 -12.06 1.83 -16.90
CA PRO A 179 -11.98 0.53 -16.26
C PRO A 179 -10.62 0.27 -15.62
N LEU A 180 -10.62 -0.40 -14.48
CA LEU A 180 -9.39 -0.81 -13.83
C LEU A 180 -8.66 -1.88 -14.67
N GLY A 181 -7.36 -1.69 -14.90
CA GLY A 181 -6.54 -2.67 -15.61
C GLY A 181 -6.25 -3.89 -14.73
N PHE A 182 -6.28 -5.10 -15.31
CA PHE A 182 -6.05 -6.35 -14.56
C PHE A 182 -4.68 -6.40 -13.87
N SER A 183 -3.67 -5.76 -14.44
CA SER A 183 -2.31 -5.68 -13.90
C SER A 183 -2.16 -4.69 -12.75
N GLN A 184 -3.15 -3.83 -12.51
CA GLN A 184 -3.11 -2.90 -11.39
C GLN A 184 -3.28 -3.69 -10.08
N ILE A 185 -2.27 -3.60 -9.23
CA ILE A 185 -2.24 -4.20 -7.90
C ILE A 185 -2.84 -3.23 -6.90
N THR A 186 -2.40 -1.97 -6.88
CA THR A 186 -2.92 -0.93 -6.00
C THR A 186 -3.42 0.26 -6.82
N ALA A 187 -4.65 0.71 -6.57
CA ALA A 187 -5.24 1.85 -7.27
C ALA A 187 -6.23 2.61 -6.37
N PHE A 188 -6.34 3.92 -6.60
CA PHE A 188 -7.49 4.70 -6.10
C PHE A 188 -8.65 4.56 -7.08
N VAL A 189 -9.76 4.03 -6.60
CA VAL A 189 -10.88 3.58 -7.44
C VAL A 189 -12.19 4.22 -7.03
N ARG A 190 -13.11 4.21 -8.01
CA ARG A 190 -14.52 4.48 -7.82
C ARG A 190 -15.32 3.21 -8.02
N HIS A 191 -16.25 2.91 -7.13
CA HIS A 191 -17.26 1.86 -7.29
C HIS A 191 -18.42 2.38 -8.14
N VAL A 192 -18.88 1.56 -9.09
CA VAL A 192 -20.05 1.87 -9.92
C VAL A 192 -20.97 0.65 -9.98
N SER A 193 -21.96 0.64 -9.09
CA SER A 193 -22.90 -0.48 -8.89
C SER A 193 -23.74 -0.84 -10.12
N ASN A 194 -23.97 0.10 -11.04
CA ASN A 194 -24.85 -0.07 -12.20
C ASN A 194 -24.14 -0.51 -13.49
N ILE A 195 -22.85 -0.86 -13.45
CA ILE A 195 -22.15 -1.37 -14.63
C ILE A 195 -22.33 -2.89 -14.69
N SER A 196 -23.31 -3.35 -15.45
CA SER A 196 -23.41 -4.75 -15.88
C SER A 196 -22.66 -4.92 -17.20
N ARG A 197 -21.49 -5.56 -17.16
CA ARG A 197 -20.86 -6.08 -18.38
C ARG A 197 -21.41 -7.47 -18.64
N GLU A 198 -22.58 -7.52 -19.27
CA GLU A 198 -23.34 -8.76 -19.50
C GLU A 198 -22.55 -9.84 -20.28
N THR A 199 -21.47 -9.47 -20.96
CA THR A 199 -20.64 -10.36 -21.77
C THR A 199 -19.36 -10.86 -21.11
N GLU A 200 -18.96 -10.33 -19.95
CA GLU A 200 -17.73 -10.75 -19.25
C GLU A 200 -18.08 -11.58 -18.01
N ALA A 201 -17.41 -12.72 -17.82
CA ALA A 201 -17.55 -13.49 -16.58
C ALA A 201 -17.23 -12.58 -15.38
N ARG A 202 -18.14 -12.56 -14.40
CA ARG A 202 -17.94 -11.80 -13.16
C ARG A 202 -16.63 -12.21 -12.51
N ARG A 203 -15.88 -11.23 -12.04
CA ARG A 203 -14.62 -11.47 -11.36
C ARG A 203 -14.69 -10.90 -9.95
N ILE A 204 -15.16 -11.76 -9.05
CA ILE A 204 -15.38 -11.45 -7.65
C ILE A 204 -14.08 -11.63 -6.87
N TYR A 205 -13.78 -10.66 -6.02
CA TYR A 205 -12.66 -10.67 -5.08
C TYR A 205 -13.19 -10.60 -3.65
N ASP A 206 -12.74 -11.51 -2.80
CA ASP A 206 -12.99 -11.40 -1.36
C ASP A 206 -12.18 -10.23 -0.78
N VAL A 207 -12.74 -9.61 0.25
CA VAL A 207 -12.11 -8.54 1.04
C VAL A 207 -12.04 -9.02 2.48
N PRO A 208 -11.00 -9.78 2.86
CA PRO A 208 -10.90 -10.39 4.19
C PRO A 208 -10.76 -9.37 5.32
N PHE A 209 -10.23 -8.17 5.03
CA PHE A 209 -10.19 -7.07 5.98
C PHE A 209 -10.15 -5.72 5.24
N ARG A 210 -10.48 -4.65 5.98
CA ARG A 210 -10.39 -3.28 5.52
C ARG A 210 -9.63 -2.41 6.53
N ALA A 211 -9.10 -1.30 6.04
CA ALA A 211 -8.47 -0.26 6.85
C ALA A 211 -8.84 1.11 6.28
N ASN A 212 -8.29 2.17 6.85
CA ASN A 212 -8.32 3.51 6.29
C ASN A 212 -6.91 3.98 5.99
N LEU A 213 -6.73 4.71 4.89
CA LEU A 213 -5.53 5.51 4.68
C LEU A 213 -5.65 6.77 5.53
N ILE A 214 -4.64 6.99 6.36
CA ILE A 214 -4.46 8.19 7.16
C ILE A 214 -3.30 9.01 6.60
N ASN A 215 -3.29 10.33 6.84
CA ASN A 215 -2.19 11.21 6.44
C ASN A 215 -0.84 10.61 6.88
N PRO A 216 0.17 10.47 5.99
CA PRO A 216 0.32 11.07 4.65
C PRO A 216 -0.29 10.31 3.46
N PHE A 217 -1.13 9.32 3.71
CA PHE A 217 -1.79 8.47 2.71
C PHE A 217 -0.80 7.59 1.95
N CYS A 218 -0.32 8.03 0.80
CA CYS A 218 0.65 7.32 -0.03
C CYS A 218 1.96 8.11 -0.11
N VAL A 219 3.09 7.52 0.27
CA VAL A 219 4.39 8.20 0.26
C VAL A 219 5.41 7.47 -0.58
N ARG A 220 6.43 8.19 -1.06
CA ARG A 220 7.59 7.59 -1.71
C ARG A 220 8.63 7.21 -0.67
N LEU A 221 9.06 5.96 -0.69
CA LEU A 221 10.08 5.44 0.21
C LEU A 221 11.49 5.89 -0.22
N THR A 222 12.39 5.98 0.75
CA THR A 222 13.80 6.28 0.56
C THR A 222 14.66 5.64 1.63
N ASN A 223 15.98 5.73 1.49
CA ASN A 223 16.94 5.09 2.39
C ASN A 223 16.68 3.58 2.53
N GLY A 224 16.70 2.88 1.39
CA GLY A 224 16.55 1.43 1.33
C GLY A 224 17.88 0.73 1.59
N VAL A 225 17.92 -0.21 2.52
CA VAL A 225 19.11 -0.97 2.89
C VAL A 225 18.91 -2.45 2.57
N GLU A 226 19.88 -3.05 1.89
CA GLU A 226 19.89 -4.50 1.64
C GLU A 226 20.15 -5.26 2.94
N ILE A 227 19.23 -6.17 3.26
CA ILE A 227 19.29 -7.01 4.45
C ILE A 227 19.75 -8.44 4.09
N PRO A 228 20.58 -9.10 4.92
CA PRO A 228 21.09 -10.44 4.64
C PRO A 228 19.99 -11.50 4.60
N ALA A 229 20.25 -12.64 3.95
CA ALA A 229 19.30 -13.75 3.86
C ALA A 229 18.89 -14.30 5.24
N ASP A 230 19.85 -14.42 6.18
CA ASP A 230 19.58 -14.87 7.56
C ASP A 230 18.53 -14.00 8.25
N PHE A 231 18.52 -12.71 7.94
CA PHE A 231 17.55 -11.76 8.48
C PHE A 231 16.15 -11.99 7.92
N ALA A 232 16.03 -12.37 6.63
CA ALA A 232 14.75 -12.72 6.03
C ALA A 232 14.15 -13.98 6.68
N PHE A 233 14.99 -14.97 7.00
CA PHE A 233 14.56 -16.18 7.72
C PHE A 233 14.05 -15.84 9.12
N GLN A 234 14.79 -15.04 9.89
CA GLN A 234 14.37 -14.59 11.22
C GLN A 234 13.06 -13.79 11.17
N LEU A 235 12.88 -12.94 10.16
CA LEU A 235 11.64 -12.18 9.96
C LEU A 235 10.43 -13.11 9.74
N GLU A 236 10.59 -14.18 8.98
CA GLU A 236 9.52 -15.16 8.77
C GLU A 236 9.20 -15.93 10.06
N GLU A 237 10.24 -16.42 10.75
CA GLU A 237 10.09 -17.18 12.00
C GLU A 237 9.38 -16.36 13.09
N ILE A 238 9.83 -15.12 13.30
CA ILE A 238 9.27 -14.25 14.33
C ILE A 238 7.84 -13.84 13.99
N THR A 239 7.53 -13.61 12.72
CA THR A 239 6.18 -13.23 12.30
C THR A 239 5.16 -14.32 12.62
N ASN A 240 5.54 -15.59 12.50
CA ASN A 240 4.61 -16.71 12.73
C ASN A 240 4.33 -16.97 14.22
N ASN A 241 5.30 -16.72 15.10
CA ASN A 241 5.24 -17.20 16.48
C ASN A 241 5.33 -16.11 17.56
N ALA A 242 5.68 -14.88 17.20
CA ALA A 242 5.97 -13.84 18.19
C ALA A 242 4.73 -13.31 18.91
N SER A 243 4.95 -13.08 20.21
CA SER A 243 4.22 -12.11 21.01
C SER A 243 4.50 -10.67 20.56
N LEU A 244 3.69 -9.74 21.05
CA LEU A 244 3.83 -8.31 20.75
C LEU A 244 5.19 -7.75 21.21
N SER A 245 5.67 -8.15 22.39
CA SER A 245 6.96 -7.73 22.95
C SER A 245 8.15 -8.29 22.18
N GLU A 246 8.07 -9.53 21.72
CA GLU A 246 9.12 -10.14 20.89
C GLU A 246 9.21 -9.43 19.54
N TRP A 247 8.07 -9.09 18.95
CA TRP A 247 8.02 -8.30 17.73
C TRP A 247 8.64 -6.90 17.93
N GLU A 248 8.26 -6.17 18.97
CA GLU A 248 8.83 -4.86 19.28
C GLU A 248 10.35 -4.92 19.44
N HIS A 249 10.82 -5.87 20.25
CA HIS A 249 12.24 -6.07 20.49
C HIS A 249 13.00 -6.40 19.20
N PHE A 250 12.41 -7.24 18.33
CA PHE A 250 12.98 -7.54 17.04
C PHE A 250 13.11 -6.29 16.18
N VAL A 251 12.01 -5.56 15.94
CA VAL A 251 12.00 -4.35 15.10
C VAL A 251 13.06 -3.34 15.55
N GLU A 252 13.21 -3.14 16.86
CA GLU A 252 14.27 -2.30 17.41
C GLU A 252 15.68 -2.80 17.08
N GLN A 253 15.94 -4.10 17.23
CA GLN A 253 17.23 -4.71 16.88
C GLN A 253 17.54 -4.53 15.39
N VAL A 254 16.56 -4.77 14.51
CA VAL A 254 16.70 -4.56 13.06
C VAL A 254 17.16 -3.14 12.77
N ARG A 255 16.41 -2.16 13.29
CA ARG A 255 16.64 -0.75 13.01
C ARG A 255 17.98 -0.30 13.56
N ARG A 256 18.36 -0.77 14.77
CA ARG A 256 19.69 -0.52 15.35
C ARG A 256 20.81 -1.09 14.48
N TRP A 257 20.68 -2.34 14.03
CA TRP A 257 21.67 -2.98 13.16
C TRP A 257 21.84 -2.21 11.84
N VAL A 258 20.73 -1.84 11.19
CA VAL A 258 20.78 -1.08 9.93
C VAL A 258 21.45 0.27 10.12
N LEU A 259 21.09 1.01 11.18
CA LEU A 259 21.68 2.32 11.47
C LEU A 259 23.19 2.20 11.71
N GLN A 260 23.65 1.18 12.44
CA GLN A 260 25.08 0.94 12.66
C GLN A 260 25.83 0.62 11.36
N LYS A 261 25.24 -0.18 10.47
CA LYS A 261 25.83 -0.52 9.17
C LYS A 261 25.94 0.70 8.25
N ALA A 262 24.91 1.56 8.23
CA ALA A 262 24.92 2.79 7.44
C ALA A 262 26.06 3.74 7.87
N HIS A 263 26.33 3.86 9.18
CA HIS A 263 27.44 4.70 9.68
C HIS A 263 28.83 4.17 9.30
N ARG A 264 29.00 2.84 9.18
CA ARG A 264 30.28 2.22 8.80
C ARG A 264 30.62 2.33 7.31
N THR A 265 29.65 2.71 6.47
CA THR A 265 29.84 2.81 5.00
C THR A 265 30.24 4.24 4.56
N VAL A 266 30.21 5.21 5.49
CA VAL A 266 30.50 6.63 5.24
C VAL A 266 31.89 7.05 5.76
N GLN A 267 32.62 6.13 6.42
CA GLN A 267 34.02 6.29 6.84
C GLN A 267 34.94 5.56 5.88
#